data_AF-A0A7C8MCB6-F1
#
_entry.id   AF-A0A7C8MCB6-F1
#
_cell.length_a   1.000
_cell.length_b   1.000
_cell.length_c   1.000
_cell.angle_alpha   90.00
_cell.angle_beta   90.00
_cell.angle_gamma   90.00
#
_symmetry.space_group_name_H-M   'P 1'
#
loop_
_entity.id
_entity.type
_entity.pdbx_description
1 polymer ?
#
loop_
_entity_poly.entity_id
_entity_poly.type
_entity_poly.pdbx_seq_one_letter_code
_entity_poly.pdbx_strand_id
1 'polypeptide(L)'
;MAASSYSGPVMVQEAAPPPAVDAAINPTGESAYEAATAKTSHMSAEPEKDDDEAEEWESTSLYEEILDEAGGFDYSTDGKDACTADEARFYRKRLREDGASQFVLDTITQGKISARKLCTAFGVKIPKFMNDFPDESFYQLLGLAISRELNKRLRLEQYRNLDDAAQLLRERKNIMVITGAGISTSLGIPDFRSKNTGFYSKLLEMGYEEPEQVFDLQNFDDDPRTFYKLAGDIIPDLKKWSPTHEFIRLLQDKDKLLTNYTQNIDNVESHAGIRKEKLIQCHGSWAGATCRKCKYKVPGEEIFDAVRDRTPAVCTQCIQEIAANKSGMKRKRSSNGSKKKRGLGDDDSDSDGAYDIPQPGIMKPDITFFGEQLPNDFFDRLKDVDKDKVDLVIVMGTSMKVAPVSEIPNFLPRDVPQIYISRDPIHHINFDINLLGDCDVVVAELARRAGWELKHHMLPEKQEVEVTIINEHEHTHGIKARDSVA
;
A
#
# COMPACT_ATOMS: atom_id res chain seq x y z
N MET A 1 45.12 25.94 33.01
CA MET A 1 46.16 24.90 33.01
C MET A 1 45.52 23.62 33.52
N ALA A 2 45.50 22.59 32.66
CA ALA A 2 44.98 21.21 32.79
C ALA A 2 44.17 20.80 34.04
N ALA A 3 42.98 20.25 33.79
CA ALA A 3 42.41 19.14 34.58
C ALA A 3 41.57 18.24 33.66
N SER A 4 41.87 16.95 33.71
CA SER A 4 41.30 15.82 32.97
C SER A 4 39.89 15.42 33.44
N SER A 5 39.03 14.97 32.52
CA SER A 5 37.89 14.11 32.86
C SER A 5 37.58 13.10 31.75
N TYR A 6 37.96 11.85 32.03
CA TYR A 6 37.33 10.57 31.69
C TYR A 6 36.14 10.57 30.70
N SER A 7 36.31 9.88 29.58
CA SER A 7 35.21 9.31 28.79
C SER A 7 35.15 7.79 29.03
N GLY A 8 34.09 7.33 29.71
CA GLY A 8 33.77 5.90 29.80
C GLY A 8 33.17 5.38 28.48
N PRO A 9 33.17 4.05 28.25
CA PRO A 9 32.63 3.47 27.03
C PRO A 9 31.09 3.55 27.03
N VAL A 10 30.54 4.02 25.91
CA VAL A 10 29.10 4.01 25.64
C VAL A 10 28.68 2.56 25.34
N MET A 11 27.84 1.99 26.20
CA MET A 11 27.28 0.64 25.99
C MET A 11 26.22 0.69 24.89
N VAL A 12 26.43 -0.11 23.85
CA VAL A 12 25.44 -0.41 22.80
C VAL A 12 24.46 -1.42 23.40
N GLN A 13 23.19 -1.04 23.54
CA GLN A 13 22.13 -2.00 23.88
C GLN A 13 21.73 -2.76 22.61
N GLU A 14 22.04 -4.05 22.58
CA GLU A 14 21.48 -5.00 21.61
C GLU A 14 19.97 -5.14 21.81
N ALA A 15 19.25 -5.33 20.70
CA ALA A 15 17.82 -5.62 20.69
C ALA A 15 17.55 -6.96 21.41
N ALA A 16 16.61 -6.94 22.35
CA ALA A 16 16.19 -8.14 23.07
C ALA A 16 15.41 -9.09 22.14
N PRO A 17 15.67 -10.41 22.15
CA PRO A 17 14.86 -11.38 21.45
C PRO A 17 13.49 -11.58 22.15
N PRO A 18 12.46 -12.04 21.41
CA PRO A 18 11.13 -12.22 21.97
C PRO A 18 11.10 -13.31 23.06
N PRO A 19 10.25 -13.18 24.09
CA PRO A 19 10.16 -14.16 25.16
C PRO A 19 9.50 -15.45 24.66
N ALA A 20 10.16 -16.58 24.88
CA ALA A 20 9.58 -17.91 24.77
C ALA A 20 8.67 -18.16 25.99
N VAL A 21 7.42 -18.52 25.75
CA VAL A 21 6.47 -18.95 26.77
C VAL A 21 6.48 -20.47 26.83
N ASP A 22 7.11 -21.01 27.89
CA ASP A 22 7.00 -22.42 28.27
C ASP A 22 5.63 -22.67 28.91
N ALA A 23 4.81 -23.50 28.27
CA ALA A 23 3.55 -23.97 28.81
C ALA A 23 3.80 -25.16 29.76
N ALA A 24 3.91 -24.89 31.06
CA ALA A 24 3.72 -25.91 32.09
C ALA A 24 3.29 -25.24 33.40
N ILE A 25 2.00 -25.40 33.77
CA ILE A 25 1.53 -25.51 35.16
C ILE A 25 0.12 -26.14 35.11
N ASN A 26 0.04 -27.39 35.56
CA ASN A 26 -1.19 -28.06 36.00
C ASN A 26 -1.65 -27.46 37.34
N PRO A 27 -2.97 -27.39 37.60
CA PRO A 27 -3.51 -27.53 38.94
C PRO A 27 -4.23 -28.87 39.08
N THR A 28 -3.68 -29.68 39.99
CA THR A 28 -4.29 -30.85 40.63
C THR A 28 -5.54 -30.49 41.44
N GLY A 29 -6.55 -31.36 41.47
CA GLY A 29 -7.56 -31.38 42.54
C GLY A 29 -8.85 -32.14 42.26
N GLU A 30 -8.77 -33.47 42.36
CA GLU A 30 -9.78 -34.46 42.79
C GLU A 30 -11.23 -34.01 43.09
N SER A 31 -12.23 -34.70 42.53
CA SER A 31 -12.94 -35.78 43.26
C SER A 31 -13.94 -36.54 42.37
N ALA A 32 -13.95 -37.88 42.52
CA ALA A 32 -15.04 -38.89 42.45
C ALA A 32 -16.11 -38.76 41.33
N TYR A 33 -16.54 -39.79 40.61
CA TYR A 33 -17.05 -41.11 41.06
C TYR A 33 -17.09 -42.13 39.89
N GLU A 34 -16.69 -43.36 40.20
CA GLU A 34 -16.89 -44.67 39.51
C GLU A 34 -18.38 -44.96 39.19
N ALA A 35 -18.84 -45.89 38.36
CA ALA A 35 -18.36 -46.86 37.38
C ALA A 35 -19.62 -47.53 36.76
N ALA A 36 -19.52 -48.15 35.58
CA ALA A 36 -20.02 -49.51 35.26
C ALA A 36 -20.47 -49.73 33.79
N THR A 37 -19.62 -50.47 33.08
CA THR A 37 -19.93 -51.60 32.15
C THR A 37 -20.76 -51.43 30.86
N ALA A 38 -20.01 -51.53 29.75
CA ALA A 38 -20.14 -52.53 28.67
C ALA A 38 -21.27 -52.43 27.62
N LYS A 39 -20.88 -52.18 26.35
CA LYS A 39 -20.89 -53.18 25.25
C LYS A 39 -20.41 -52.59 23.90
N THR A 40 -19.34 -53.20 23.38
CA THR A 40 -19.00 -53.49 21.97
C THR A 40 -19.75 -52.78 20.83
N SER A 41 -19.01 -52.09 19.94
CA SER A 41 -18.75 -52.58 18.56
C SER A 41 -17.77 -51.67 17.83
N HIS A 42 -16.95 -52.30 16.98
CA HIS A 42 -15.90 -51.73 16.15
C HIS A 42 -16.37 -50.57 15.25
N MET A 43 -15.52 -49.57 15.06
CA MET A 43 -14.95 -49.22 13.75
C MET A 43 -13.79 -48.21 13.93
N SER A 44 -12.71 -48.47 13.21
CA SER A 44 -11.46 -47.72 13.15
C SER A 44 -11.64 -46.34 12.51
N ALA A 45 -11.14 -45.29 13.16
CA ALA A 45 -10.89 -43.98 12.57
C ALA A 45 -9.41 -43.59 12.80
N GLU A 46 -8.74 -43.27 11.71
CA GLU A 46 -7.45 -42.57 11.63
C GLU A 46 -7.62 -41.08 12.02
N PRO A 47 -6.53 -40.32 12.26
CA PRO A 47 -6.55 -39.17 13.16
C PRO A 47 -7.17 -37.92 12.53
N GLU A 48 -7.94 -37.18 13.34
CA GLU A 48 -8.41 -35.83 13.03
C GLU A 48 -7.19 -34.90 12.85
N LYS A 49 -7.20 -34.14 11.76
CA LYS A 49 -6.26 -33.05 11.48
C LYS A 49 -7.00 -31.73 11.68
N ASP A 50 -6.48 -30.93 12.61
CA ASP A 50 -6.52 -29.47 12.73
C ASP A 50 -7.63 -28.71 11.98
N ASP A 51 -8.76 -28.48 12.66
CA ASP A 51 -9.73 -27.42 12.34
C ASP A 51 -9.37 -26.08 13.04
N ASP A 52 -8.48 -26.09 14.03
CA ASP A 52 -8.15 -24.90 14.84
C ASP A 52 -7.30 -23.85 14.08
N GLU A 53 -6.46 -24.27 13.12
CA GLU A 53 -5.65 -23.33 12.34
C GLU A 53 -6.50 -22.53 11.33
N ALA A 54 -7.61 -23.06 10.83
CA ALA A 54 -8.42 -22.35 9.83
C ALA A 54 -9.20 -21.16 10.44
N GLU A 55 -9.76 -21.34 11.65
CA GLU A 55 -10.51 -20.28 12.35
C GLU A 55 -9.61 -19.12 12.81
N GLU A 56 -8.36 -19.41 13.19
CA GLU A 56 -7.40 -18.37 13.62
C GLU A 56 -6.99 -17.44 12.46
N TRP A 57 -6.89 -17.98 11.23
CA TRP A 57 -6.54 -17.22 10.04
C TRP A 57 -7.70 -16.34 9.55
N GLU A 58 -8.92 -16.84 9.59
CA GLU A 58 -10.13 -16.03 9.28
C GLU A 58 -10.30 -14.88 10.28
N SER A 59 -10.07 -15.14 11.57
CA SER A 59 -10.14 -14.14 12.64
C SER A 59 -9.05 -13.07 12.48
N THR A 60 -7.83 -13.46 12.08
CA THR A 60 -6.72 -12.52 11.84
C THR A 60 -7.00 -11.60 10.65
N SER A 61 -7.50 -12.15 9.53
CA SER A 61 -7.91 -11.35 8.36
C SER A 61 -8.99 -10.32 8.73
N LEU A 62 -9.98 -10.74 9.53
CA LEU A 62 -11.05 -9.85 10.00
C LEU A 62 -10.51 -8.69 10.85
N TYR A 63 -9.58 -8.95 11.77
CA TYR A 63 -8.99 -7.88 12.58
C TYR A 63 -8.18 -6.90 11.75
N GLU A 64 -7.45 -7.36 10.74
CA GLU A 64 -6.72 -6.49 9.81
C GLU A 64 -7.66 -5.59 9.03
N GLU A 65 -8.77 -6.11 8.51
CA GLU A 65 -9.81 -5.32 7.84
C GLU A 65 -10.40 -4.25 8.76
N ILE A 66 -10.73 -4.59 10.00
CA ILE A 66 -11.26 -3.64 11.00
C ILE A 66 -10.25 -2.53 11.30
N LEU A 67 -8.95 -2.85 11.33
CA LEU A 67 -7.90 -1.87 11.55
C LEU A 67 -7.72 -0.93 10.34
N ASP A 68 -7.91 -1.43 9.12
CA ASP A 68 -7.76 -0.69 7.87
C ASP A 68 -8.98 0.19 7.52
N GLU A 69 -10.18 -0.18 7.99
CA GLU A 69 -11.40 0.64 7.89
C GLU A 69 -11.40 1.89 8.81
N ALA A 70 -10.34 2.11 9.59
CA ALA A 70 -10.19 3.27 10.48
C ALA A 70 -10.06 4.60 9.70
N GLY A 71 -11.18 5.10 9.17
CA GLY A 71 -11.27 6.36 8.43
C GLY A 71 -12.25 7.33 9.07
N GLY A 72 -11.77 8.56 9.30
CA GLY A 72 -12.57 9.79 9.47
C GLY A 72 -13.36 9.90 10.77
N PHE A 73 -12.98 10.87 11.61
CA PHE A 73 -13.66 11.20 12.86
C PHE A 73 -15.16 11.48 12.68
N ASP A 74 -15.99 10.48 13.03
CA ASP A 74 -17.26 10.72 13.69
C ASP A 74 -17.07 10.21 15.13
N TYR A 75 -16.72 11.13 16.03
CA TYR A 75 -16.72 10.82 17.46
C TYR A 75 -18.15 10.45 17.84
N SER A 76 -18.37 9.17 18.13
CA SER A 76 -19.64 8.69 18.65
C SER A 76 -20.08 9.56 19.83
N THR A 77 -21.31 10.09 19.74
CA THR A 77 -21.95 10.89 20.79
C THR A 77 -22.36 10.07 22.01
N ASP A 78 -22.16 8.75 21.99
CA ASP A 78 -22.45 7.86 23.10
C ASP A 78 -21.20 7.67 23.98
N GLY A 79 -20.98 8.63 24.89
CA GLY A 79 -19.81 8.72 25.77
C GLY A 79 -19.60 7.61 26.81
N LYS A 80 -20.26 6.46 26.69
CA LYS A 80 -20.03 5.30 27.57
C LYS A 80 -18.94 4.36 27.04
N ASP A 81 -18.92 4.08 25.74
CA ASP A 81 -18.06 3.04 25.15
C ASP A 81 -16.99 3.59 24.19
N ALA A 82 -16.90 4.91 24.01
CA ALA A 82 -15.89 5.56 23.17
C ALA A 82 -15.04 6.56 23.97
N CYS A 83 -13.75 6.62 23.67
CA CYS A 83 -12.84 7.64 24.17
C CYS A 83 -13.08 8.97 23.44
N THR A 84 -13.08 10.06 24.21
CA THR A 84 -12.94 11.41 23.68
C THR A 84 -11.56 11.62 23.04
N ALA A 85 -11.41 12.66 22.22
CA ALA A 85 -10.14 13.02 21.62
C ALA A 85 -9.02 13.22 22.66
N ASP A 86 -9.36 13.78 23.82
CA ASP A 86 -8.42 14.10 24.89
C ASP A 86 -8.00 12.84 25.65
N GLU A 87 -8.96 11.96 25.96
CA GLU A 87 -8.67 10.63 26.52
C GLU A 87 -7.79 9.80 25.58
N ALA A 88 -8.11 9.79 24.27
CA ALA A 88 -7.32 9.06 23.28
C ALA A 88 -5.87 9.56 23.25
N ARG A 89 -5.64 10.88 23.27
CA ARG A 89 -4.28 11.45 23.36
C ARG A 89 -3.57 11.07 24.65
N PHE A 90 -4.28 11.13 25.77
CA PHE A 90 -3.73 10.75 27.07
C PHE A 90 -3.27 9.27 27.09
N TYR A 91 -4.11 8.34 26.63
CA TYR A 91 -3.77 6.93 26.61
C TYR A 91 -2.65 6.59 25.62
N ARG A 92 -2.64 7.20 24.41
CA ARG A 92 -1.53 7.03 23.47
C ARG A 92 -0.21 7.55 24.03
N LYS A 93 -0.25 8.68 24.74
CA LYS A 93 0.94 9.24 25.41
C LYS A 93 1.45 8.28 26.50
N ARG A 94 0.57 7.83 27.39
CA ARG A 94 0.90 6.87 28.45
C ARG A 94 1.44 5.56 27.90
N LEU A 95 0.85 5.02 26.84
CA LEU A 95 1.34 3.79 26.20
C LEU A 95 2.81 3.90 25.81
N ARG A 96 3.24 5.07 25.33
CA ARG A 96 4.63 5.31 24.92
C ARG A 96 5.57 5.60 26.09
N GLU A 97 5.08 6.28 27.12
CA GLU A 97 5.87 6.62 28.33
C GLU A 97 6.08 5.40 29.23
N ASP A 98 5.02 4.62 29.47
CA ASP A 98 5.00 3.50 30.41
C ASP A 98 5.39 2.16 29.73
N GLY A 99 5.21 2.06 28.41
CA GLY A 99 5.38 0.82 27.64
C GLY A 99 4.15 -0.09 27.67
N ALA A 100 4.04 -1.01 26.70
CA ALA A 100 2.84 -1.83 26.50
C ALA A 100 2.43 -2.65 27.74
N SER A 101 3.37 -3.34 28.38
CA SER A 101 3.08 -4.21 29.52
C SER A 101 2.54 -3.43 30.73
N GLN A 102 3.18 -2.31 31.08
CA GLN A 102 2.74 -1.48 32.19
C GLN A 102 1.42 -0.77 31.88
N PHE A 103 1.25 -0.32 30.64
CA PHE A 103 0.00 0.27 30.16
C PHE A 103 -1.18 -0.70 30.30
N VAL A 104 -1.05 -1.94 29.84
CA VAL A 104 -2.11 -2.97 29.95
C VAL A 104 -2.41 -3.29 31.41
N LEU A 105 -1.39 -3.43 32.25
CA LEU A 105 -1.56 -3.67 33.69
C LEU A 105 -2.37 -2.56 34.37
N ASP A 106 -2.02 -1.30 34.09
CA ASP A 106 -2.63 -0.13 34.72
C ASP A 106 -4.01 0.23 34.18
N THR A 107 -4.41 -0.36 33.07
CA THR A 107 -5.68 -0.07 32.39
C THR A 107 -6.63 -1.25 32.48
N ILE A 108 -6.36 -2.33 31.73
CA ILE A 108 -7.19 -3.52 31.61
C ILE A 108 -7.14 -4.35 32.90
N THR A 109 -5.95 -4.74 33.36
CA THR A 109 -5.82 -5.67 34.50
C THR A 109 -6.34 -5.06 35.81
N GLN A 110 -6.18 -3.74 35.98
CA GLN A 110 -6.73 -3.01 37.13
C GLN A 110 -8.21 -2.60 36.94
N GLY A 111 -8.84 -2.93 35.81
CA GLY A 111 -10.25 -2.65 35.53
C GLY A 111 -10.59 -1.16 35.45
N LYS A 112 -9.62 -0.29 35.12
CA LYS A 112 -9.86 1.17 35.05
C LYS A 112 -10.61 1.58 33.78
N ILE A 113 -10.42 0.83 32.70
CA ILE A 113 -11.05 1.06 31.40
C ILE A 113 -11.20 -0.27 30.67
N SER A 114 -12.29 -0.42 29.92
CA SER A 114 -12.56 -1.62 29.11
C SER A 114 -11.67 -1.66 27.87
N ALA A 115 -11.34 -2.85 27.39
CA ALA A 115 -10.60 -3.05 26.14
C ALA A 115 -11.36 -2.49 24.95
N ARG A 116 -12.69 -2.65 24.93
CA ARG A 116 -13.58 -1.99 23.96
C ARG A 116 -13.35 -0.49 23.90
N LYS A 117 -13.40 0.20 25.04
CA LYS A 117 -13.22 1.66 25.08
C LYS A 117 -11.78 2.03 24.68
N LEU A 118 -10.77 1.25 25.08
CA LEU A 118 -9.39 1.48 24.66
C LEU A 118 -9.16 1.28 23.16
N CYS A 119 -9.81 0.33 22.50
CA CYS A 119 -9.73 0.17 21.04
C CYS A 119 -10.06 1.49 20.33
N THR A 120 -11.09 2.19 20.78
CA THR A 120 -11.45 3.52 20.23
C THR A 120 -10.37 4.57 20.51
N ALA A 121 -9.65 4.48 21.63
CA ALA A 121 -8.50 5.34 21.93
C ALA A 121 -7.39 5.21 20.86
N PHE A 122 -7.22 4.02 20.28
CA PHE A 122 -6.25 3.74 19.21
C PHE A 122 -6.82 3.90 17.79
N GLY A 123 -8.01 4.52 17.67
CA GLY A 123 -8.64 4.82 16.40
C GLY A 123 -9.28 3.61 15.73
N VAL A 124 -9.56 2.54 16.49
CA VAL A 124 -10.27 1.36 15.97
C VAL A 124 -11.76 1.62 16.01
N LYS A 125 -12.44 1.48 14.86
CA LYS A 125 -13.89 1.55 14.76
C LYS A 125 -14.45 0.16 14.96
N ILE A 126 -15.26 -0.01 16.00
CA ILE A 126 -15.85 -1.32 16.30
C ILE A 126 -17.03 -1.57 15.36
N PRO A 127 -17.03 -2.67 14.60
CA PRO A 127 -18.15 -3.01 13.74
C PRO A 127 -19.43 -3.25 14.54
N LYS A 128 -20.58 -2.90 13.96
CA LYS A 128 -21.88 -3.02 14.64
C LYS A 128 -22.21 -4.43 15.11
N PHE A 129 -21.73 -5.46 14.40
CA PHE A 129 -21.99 -6.86 14.77
C PHE A 129 -21.22 -7.29 16.03
N MET A 130 -20.15 -6.57 16.42
CA MET A 130 -19.37 -6.84 17.63
C MET A 130 -19.88 -6.04 18.86
N ASN A 131 -20.94 -5.24 18.73
CA ASN A 131 -21.42 -4.37 19.81
C ASN A 131 -21.87 -5.12 21.07
N ASP A 132 -22.26 -6.39 20.96
CA ASP A 132 -22.74 -7.19 22.08
C ASP A 132 -21.68 -8.18 22.60
N PHE A 133 -20.46 -8.14 22.07
CA PHE A 133 -19.40 -9.09 22.45
C PHE A 133 -18.80 -8.73 23.82
N PRO A 134 -18.37 -9.73 24.62
CA PRO A 134 -17.72 -9.48 25.90
C PRO A 134 -16.39 -8.73 25.72
N ASP A 135 -15.93 -8.04 26.77
CA ASP A 135 -14.72 -7.19 26.68
C ASP A 135 -13.44 -7.97 26.33
N GLU A 136 -13.38 -9.24 26.74
CA GLU A 136 -12.27 -10.16 26.47
C GLU A 136 -12.07 -10.41 24.97
N SER A 137 -13.14 -10.37 24.17
CA SER A 137 -13.06 -10.52 22.71
C SER A 137 -12.30 -9.39 22.03
N PHE A 138 -12.07 -8.26 22.71
CA PHE A 138 -11.34 -7.11 22.16
C PHE A 138 -9.84 -7.14 22.48
N TYR A 139 -9.34 -8.09 23.28
CA TYR A 139 -7.93 -8.10 23.71
C TYR A 139 -6.96 -8.29 22.54
N GLN A 140 -7.27 -9.18 21.59
CA GLN A 140 -6.43 -9.40 20.40
C GLN A 140 -6.39 -8.15 19.51
N LEU A 141 -7.56 -7.59 19.21
CA LEU A 141 -7.68 -6.35 18.43
C LEU A 141 -6.96 -5.18 19.11
N LEU A 142 -7.07 -5.06 20.43
CA LEU A 142 -6.35 -4.05 21.21
C LEU A 142 -4.84 -4.25 21.15
N GLY A 143 -4.37 -5.50 21.25
CA GLY A 143 -2.95 -5.83 21.12
C GLY A 143 -2.37 -5.41 19.77
N LEU A 144 -3.08 -5.72 18.67
CA LEU A 144 -2.72 -5.29 17.33
C LEU A 144 -2.72 -3.75 17.20
N ALA A 145 -3.75 -3.08 17.75
CA ALA A 145 -3.86 -1.63 17.73
C ALA A 145 -2.72 -0.94 18.52
N ILE A 146 -2.34 -1.49 19.68
CA ILE A 146 -1.21 -1.05 20.50
C ILE A 146 0.11 -1.22 19.73
N SER A 147 0.34 -2.39 19.12
CA SER A 147 1.53 -2.65 18.30
C SER A 147 1.64 -1.65 17.15
N ARG A 148 0.53 -1.46 16.42
CA ARG A 148 0.43 -0.47 15.34
C ARG A 148 0.74 0.94 15.82
N GLU A 149 0.21 1.35 16.97
CA GLU A 149 0.47 2.67 17.52
C GLU A 149 1.94 2.83 17.93
N LEU A 150 2.53 1.87 18.63
CA LEU A 150 3.95 1.91 19.05
C LEU A 150 4.91 2.00 17.85
N ASN A 151 4.57 1.34 16.74
CA ASN A 151 5.36 1.36 15.52
C ASN A 151 5.28 2.70 14.74
N LYS A 152 4.29 3.56 15.00
CA LYS A 152 4.23 4.88 14.36
C LYS A 152 5.40 5.75 14.76
N ARG A 153 5.95 6.46 13.77
CA ARG A 153 6.88 7.57 13.98
C ARG A 153 6.24 8.68 14.81
N LEU A 154 7.04 9.30 15.70
CA LEU A 154 6.64 10.48 16.45
C LEU A 154 6.87 11.73 15.60
N ARG A 155 5.94 12.70 15.69
CA ARG A 155 6.08 13.98 14.99
C ARG A 155 7.22 14.80 15.60
N LEU A 156 7.88 15.57 14.75
CA LEU A 156 8.89 16.55 15.12
C LEU A 156 8.20 17.89 15.44
N GLU A 157 8.05 18.18 16.72
CA GLU A 157 7.32 19.37 17.22
C GLU A 157 7.91 20.71 16.77
N GLN A 158 9.17 20.74 16.34
CA GLN A 158 9.82 21.95 15.82
C GLN A 158 9.35 22.36 14.42
N TYR A 159 8.63 21.50 13.69
CA TYR A 159 8.13 21.77 12.34
C TYR A 159 6.61 21.66 12.33
N ARG A 160 5.92 22.77 12.06
CA ARG A 160 4.47 22.86 12.30
C ARG A 160 3.68 23.45 11.14
N ASN A 161 4.25 24.40 10.39
CA ASN A 161 3.47 25.21 9.44
C ASN A 161 4.12 25.36 8.06
N LEU A 162 3.47 26.12 7.17
CA LEU A 162 3.95 26.38 5.81
C LEU A 162 5.33 27.05 5.74
N ASP A 163 5.64 27.93 6.70
CA ASP A 163 6.91 28.65 6.72
C ASP A 163 8.05 27.72 7.13
N ASP A 164 7.79 26.79 8.05
CA ASP A 164 8.71 25.70 8.40
C ASP A 164 8.96 24.77 7.22
N ALA A 165 7.90 24.41 6.47
CA ALA A 165 8.03 23.63 5.24
C ALA A 165 8.89 24.37 4.19
N ALA A 166 8.66 25.67 3.99
CA ALA A 166 9.47 26.49 3.09
C ALA A 166 10.92 26.63 3.57
N GLN A 167 11.15 26.69 4.88
CA GLN A 167 12.50 26.68 5.46
C GLN A 167 13.21 25.36 5.18
N LEU A 168 12.53 24.22 5.41
CA LEU A 168 13.06 22.90 5.08
C LEU A 168 13.44 22.79 3.59
N LEU A 169 12.60 23.28 2.68
CA LEU A 169 12.93 23.33 1.25
C LEU A 169 14.23 24.10 0.95
N ARG A 170 14.47 25.21 1.66
CA ARG A 170 15.71 25.99 1.51
C ARG A 170 16.93 25.27 2.07
N GLU A 171 16.82 24.65 3.24
CA GLU A 171 17.95 24.07 3.98
C GLU A 171 18.37 22.67 3.50
N ARG A 172 17.40 21.84 3.12
CA ARG A 172 17.60 20.41 2.83
C ARG A 172 18.08 20.17 1.39
N LYS A 173 18.88 19.13 1.18
CA LYS A 173 19.55 18.84 -0.10
C LYS A 173 19.21 17.49 -0.70
N ASN A 174 18.71 16.56 0.11
CA ASN A 174 18.41 15.19 -0.29
C ASN A 174 16.93 14.91 -0.05
N ILE A 175 16.09 15.57 -0.83
CA ILE A 175 14.63 15.52 -0.69
C ILE A 175 14.09 14.29 -1.40
N MET A 176 13.46 13.39 -0.65
CA MET A 176 12.67 12.29 -1.20
C MET A 176 11.23 12.75 -1.42
N VAL A 177 10.69 12.52 -2.61
CA VAL A 177 9.31 12.86 -2.96
C VAL A 177 8.52 11.58 -3.24
N ILE A 178 7.42 11.35 -2.54
CA ILE A 178 6.52 10.22 -2.79
C ILE A 178 5.23 10.76 -3.42
N THR A 179 4.87 10.27 -4.60
CA THR A 179 3.73 10.76 -5.37
C THR A 179 2.72 9.66 -5.67
N GLY A 180 1.44 10.04 -5.72
CA GLY A 180 0.38 9.19 -6.26
C GLY A 180 -0.57 9.97 -7.16
N ALA A 181 -1.70 9.34 -7.48
CA ALA A 181 -2.56 9.80 -8.58
C ALA A 181 -3.09 11.22 -8.42
N GLY A 182 -3.16 11.74 -7.19
CA GLY A 182 -3.60 13.09 -6.88
C GLY A 182 -2.83 14.18 -7.62
N ILE A 183 -1.54 13.97 -7.92
CA ILE A 183 -0.71 14.97 -8.62
C ILE A 183 -1.04 15.10 -10.12
N SER A 184 -1.74 14.10 -10.68
CA SER A 184 -2.15 14.05 -12.10
C SER A 184 -3.61 14.44 -12.30
N THR A 185 -4.38 14.66 -11.23
CA THR A 185 -5.83 14.94 -11.32
C THR A 185 -6.16 16.25 -12.04
N SER A 186 -5.30 17.27 -11.96
CA SER A 186 -5.48 18.54 -12.68
C SER A 186 -5.28 18.42 -14.19
N LEU A 187 -4.73 17.31 -14.67
CA LEU A 187 -4.61 16.98 -16.10
C LEU A 187 -5.85 16.27 -16.65
N GLY A 188 -6.83 16.00 -15.80
CA GLY A 188 -8.01 15.20 -16.15
C GLY A 188 -7.79 13.70 -16.08
N ILE A 189 -6.62 13.24 -15.62
CA ILE A 189 -6.37 11.82 -15.32
C ILE A 189 -7.07 11.52 -13.99
N PRO A 190 -8.14 10.70 -13.98
CA PRO A 190 -8.84 10.38 -12.75
C PRO A 190 -7.91 9.59 -11.82
N ASP A 191 -8.01 9.83 -10.53
CA ASP A 191 -7.38 8.93 -9.56
C ASP A 191 -8.12 7.58 -9.53
N PHE A 192 -7.60 6.60 -8.81
CA PHE A 192 -8.28 5.32 -8.71
C PHE A 192 -9.49 5.36 -7.78
N ARG A 193 -9.44 6.16 -6.70
CA ARG A 193 -10.26 5.99 -5.49
C ARG A 193 -11.24 7.12 -5.18
N SER A 194 -11.26 8.23 -5.91
CA SER A 194 -12.18 9.34 -5.61
C SER A 194 -13.63 8.89 -5.71
N LYS A 195 -14.45 9.27 -4.72
CA LYS A 195 -15.80 8.74 -4.45
C LYS A 195 -16.85 8.93 -5.55
N ASN A 196 -16.55 9.55 -6.69
CA ASN A 196 -17.46 9.73 -7.83
C ASN A 196 -16.73 9.89 -9.17
N THR A 197 -15.46 10.30 -9.14
CA THR A 197 -14.66 10.57 -10.34
C THR A 197 -13.56 9.54 -10.56
N GLY A 198 -13.35 8.64 -9.58
CA GLY A 198 -12.26 7.68 -9.61
C GLY A 198 -12.48 6.57 -10.63
N PHE A 199 -11.40 5.90 -11.02
CA PHE A 199 -11.46 4.74 -11.90
C PHE A 199 -12.33 3.62 -11.30
N TYR A 200 -12.25 3.37 -9.99
CA TYR A 200 -13.01 2.32 -9.32
C TYR A 200 -14.51 2.59 -9.24
N SER A 201 -14.94 3.84 -9.09
CA SER A 201 -16.38 4.15 -9.09
C SER A 201 -17.02 3.83 -10.43
N LYS A 202 -16.30 4.05 -11.54
CA LYS A 202 -16.75 3.65 -12.89
C LYS A 202 -16.87 2.13 -13.02
N LEU A 203 -15.95 1.37 -12.42
CA LEU A 203 -16.01 -0.09 -12.44
C LEU A 203 -17.21 -0.63 -11.65
N LEU A 204 -17.49 -0.06 -10.48
CA LEU A 204 -18.69 -0.40 -9.70
C LEU A 204 -19.97 -0.13 -10.51
N GLU A 205 -20.05 1.01 -11.21
CA GLU A 205 -21.17 1.34 -12.11
C GLU A 205 -21.31 0.37 -13.29
N MET A 206 -20.20 -0.21 -13.74
CA MET A 206 -20.16 -1.24 -14.80
C MET A 206 -20.50 -2.65 -14.29
N GLY A 207 -20.74 -2.81 -12.98
CA GLY A 207 -21.15 -4.08 -12.36
C GLY A 207 -20.00 -4.96 -11.84
N TYR A 208 -18.79 -4.42 -11.69
CA TYR A 208 -17.71 -5.14 -10.99
C TYR A 208 -17.92 -4.99 -9.48
N GLU A 209 -17.87 -6.10 -8.73
CA GLU A 209 -18.00 -6.08 -7.26
C GLU A 209 -16.70 -5.60 -6.59
N GLU A 210 -15.55 -6.00 -7.14
CA GLU A 210 -14.21 -5.64 -6.65
C GLU A 210 -13.37 -5.04 -7.78
N PRO A 211 -13.27 -3.70 -7.87
CA PRO A 211 -12.51 -3.00 -8.91
C PRO A 211 -11.02 -3.38 -9.00
N GLU A 212 -10.42 -3.75 -7.88
CA GLU A 212 -9.03 -4.19 -7.76
C GLU A 212 -8.72 -5.44 -8.60
N GLN A 213 -9.71 -6.32 -8.79
CA GLN A 213 -9.58 -7.56 -9.55
C GLN A 213 -9.16 -7.35 -11.00
N VAL A 214 -9.40 -6.16 -11.57
CA VAL A 214 -8.98 -5.80 -12.94
C VAL A 214 -7.45 -5.74 -13.05
N PHE A 215 -6.76 -5.45 -11.96
CA PHE A 215 -5.30 -5.40 -11.86
C PHE A 215 -4.72 -6.61 -11.15
N ASP A 216 -5.49 -7.69 -10.97
CA ASP A 216 -4.98 -8.94 -10.43
C ASP A 216 -4.30 -9.78 -11.53
N LEU A 217 -3.14 -10.35 -11.20
CA LEU A 217 -2.35 -11.11 -12.17
C LEU A 217 -3.04 -12.39 -12.64
N GLN A 218 -3.67 -13.11 -11.71
CA GLN A 218 -4.34 -14.37 -12.01
C GLN A 218 -5.54 -14.10 -12.92
N ASN A 219 -6.34 -13.08 -12.59
CA ASN A 219 -7.46 -12.66 -13.43
C ASN A 219 -7.01 -12.22 -14.84
N PHE A 220 -5.84 -11.59 -14.96
CA PHE A 220 -5.28 -11.23 -16.26
C PHE A 220 -4.84 -12.45 -17.08
N ASP A 221 -4.20 -13.42 -16.44
CA ASP A 221 -3.77 -14.65 -17.12
C ASP A 221 -5.00 -15.53 -17.51
N ASP A 222 -6.10 -15.45 -16.76
CA ASP A 222 -7.37 -16.14 -17.05
C ASP A 222 -8.22 -15.46 -18.14
N ASP A 223 -8.48 -14.14 -18.02
CA ASP A 223 -9.15 -13.35 -19.06
C ASP A 223 -8.55 -11.93 -19.22
N PRO A 224 -7.57 -11.76 -20.12
CA PRO A 224 -6.93 -10.46 -20.34
C PRO A 224 -7.90 -9.44 -20.96
N ARG A 225 -9.04 -9.86 -21.53
CA ARG A 225 -9.99 -8.93 -22.17
C ARG A 225 -10.59 -7.95 -21.17
N THR A 226 -10.73 -8.35 -19.90
CA THR A 226 -11.23 -7.47 -18.83
C THR A 226 -10.34 -6.24 -18.67
N PHE A 227 -9.02 -6.45 -18.54
CA PHE A 227 -8.05 -5.37 -18.50
C PHE A 227 -8.09 -4.53 -19.79
N TYR A 228 -8.00 -5.16 -20.96
CA TYR A 228 -7.93 -4.44 -22.24
C TYR A 228 -9.19 -3.63 -22.58
N LYS A 229 -10.38 -4.02 -22.09
CA LYS A 229 -11.61 -3.22 -22.23
C LYS A 229 -11.53 -1.87 -21.53
N LEU A 230 -10.78 -1.82 -20.44
CA LEU A 230 -10.71 -0.68 -19.52
C LEU A 230 -9.42 0.13 -19.71
N ALA A 231 -8.33 -0.54 -20.10
CA ALA A 231 -7.01 0.02 -20.26
C ALA A 231 -6.94 1.15 -21.29
N GLY A 232 -7.84 1.18 -22.29
CA GLY A 232 -7.93 2.27 -23.26
C GLY A 232 -8.17 3.64 -22.62
N ASP A 233 -8.87 3.69 -21.49
CA ASP A 233 -9.15 4.94 -20.75
C ASP A 233 -8.00 5.33 -19.81
N ILE A 234 -7.01 4.45 -19.63
CA ILE A 234 -5.85 4.61 -18.74
C ILE A 234 -4.60 5.05 -19.52
N ILE A 235 -4.58 4.89 -20.84
CA ILE A 235 -3.44 5.30 -21.67
C ILE A 235 -3.21 6.81 -21.49
N PRO A 236 -2.03 7.23 -21.01
CA PRO A 236 -1.76 8.62 -20.71
C PRO A 236 -1.63 9.48 -21.98
N ASP A 237 -2.08 10.74 -21.92
CA ASP A 237 -1.68 11.79 -22.87
C ASP A 237 -0.31 12.32 -22.45
N LEU A 238 0.74 11.81 -23.09
CA LEU A 238 2.14 12.04 -22.75
C LEU A 238 2.63 13.49 -23.00
N LYS A 239 1.78 14.43 -23.42
CA LYS A 239 2.22 15.78 -23.83
C LYS A 239 2.08 16.86 -22.76
N LYS A 240 1.49 16.56 -21.60
CA LYS A 240 1.20 17.55 -20.56
C LYS A 240 1.64 17.04 -19.19
N TRP A 241 2.03 17.96 -18.33
CA TRP A 241 2.32 17.71 -16.92
C TRP A 241 1.73 18.81 -16.04
N SER A 242 1.55 18.53 -14.76
CA SER A 242 0.93 19.48 -13.81
C SER A 242 1.99 20.41 -13.18
N PRO A 243 1.59 21.55 -12.60
CA PRO A 243 2.45 22.36 -11.75
C PRO A 243 3.16 21.56 -10.65
N THR A 244 2.52 20.53 -10.09
CA THR A 244 3.15 19.64 -9.10
C THR A 244 4.32 18.85 -9.70
N HIS A 245 4.22 18.37 -10.94
CA HIS A 245 5.35 17.73 -11.63
C HIS A 245 6.48 18.74 -11.91
N GLU A 246 6.12 19.96 -12.33
CA GLU A 246 7.07 21.05 -12.54
C GLU A 246 7.80 21.41 -11.23
N PHE A 247 7.12 21.35 -10.09
CA PHE A 247 7.74 21.57 -8.79
C PHE A 247 8.79 20.50 -8.45
N ILE A 248 8.53 19.23 -8.76
CA ILE A 248 9.51 18.15 -8.58
C ILE A 248 10.70 18.36 -9.52
N ARG A 249 10.44 18.78 -10.77
CA ARG A 249 11.50 19.18 -11.71
C ARG A 249 12.32 20.37 -11.18
N LEU A 250 11.68 21.35 -10.54
CA LEU A 250 12.36 22.48 -9.90
C LEU A 250 13.27 22.04 -8.74
N LEU A 251 12.85 21.06 -7.93
CA LEU A 251 13.70 20.46 -6.90
C LEU A 251 14.95 19.81 -7.53
N GLN A 252 14.78 19.12 -8.66
CA GLN A 252 15.88 18.53 -9.39
C GLN A 252 16.84 19.59 -9.96
N ASP A 253 16.31 20.64 -10.59
CA ASP A 253 17.13 21.69 -11.20
C ASP A 253 17.87 22.55 -10.15
N LYS A 254 17.39 22.53 -8.90
CA LYS A 254 18.08 23.10 -7.73
C LYS A 254 19.04 22.13 -7.03
N ASP A 255 19.26 20.94 -7.60
CA ASP A 255 20.10 19.87 -7.03
C ASP A 255 19.68 19.46 -5.61
N LYS A 256 18.37 19.43 -5.38
CA LYS A 256 17.75 19.07 -4.08
C LYS A 256 16.95 17.78 -4.11
N LEU A 257 16.54 17.30 -5.29
CA LEU A 257 15.82 16.05 -5.42
C LEU A 257 16.76 14.86 -5.24
N LEU A 258 16.57 14.06 -4.19
CA LEU A 258 17.26 12.79 -4.01
C LEU A 258 16.67 11.74 -4.96
N THR A 259 15.37 11.48 -4.80
CA THR A 259 14.58 10.51 -5.56
C THR A 259 13.09 10.87 -5.49
N ASN A 260 12.37 10.69 -6.59
CA ASN A 260 10.92 10.68 -6.63
C ASN A 260 10.42 9.23 -6.79
N TYR A 261 9.73 8.73 -5.77
CA TYR A 261 9.00 7.46 -5.78
C TYR A 261 7.57 7.72 -6.20
N THR A 262 7.19 7.31 -7.41
CA THR A 262 5.83 7.49 -7.90
C THR A 262 5.07 6.17 -7.91
N GLN A 263 3.83 6.22 -7.43
CA GLN A 263 2.85 5.14 -7.56
C GLN A 263 2.11 5.21 -8.90
N ASN A 264 2.31 6.29 -9.66
CA ASN A 264 1.65 6.51 -10.94
C ASN A 264 2.31 5.66 -12.02
N ILE A 265 1.47 5.21 -12.95
CA ILE A 265 1.87 4.44 -14.13
C ILE A 265 1.84 5.31 -15.40
N ASP A 266 1.32 6.55 -15.30
CA ASP A 266 1.07 7.48 -16.40
C ASP A 266 2.36 8.03 -17.06
N ASN A 267 3.50 7.90 -16.39
CA ASN A 267 4.82 8.31 -16.88
C ASN A 267 4.92 9.83 -17.13
N VAL A 268 4.06 10.64 -16.52
CA VAL A 268 4.06 12.10 -16.67
C VAL A 268 5.33 12.73 -16.07
N GLU A 269 5.91 12.10 -15.05
CA GLU A 269 7.17 12.51 -14.41
C GLU A 269 8.33 12.61 -15.41
N SER A 270 8.46 11.60 -16.28
CA SER A 270 9.48 11.57 -17.33
C SER A 270 9.27 12.71 -18.34
N HIS A 271 8.02 13.05 -18.64
CA HIS A 271 7.66 14.11 -19.59
C HIS A 271 7.89 15.52 -19.02
N ALA A 272 7.68 15.70 -17.71
CA ALA A 272 8.12 16.90 -16.98
C ALA A 272 9.66 17.02 -16.91
N GLY A 273 10.40 16.01 -17.39
CA GLY A 273 11.85 15.99 -17.44
C GLY A 273 12.51 15.52 -16.15
N ILE A 274 11.81 14.83 -15.27
CA ILE A 274 12.47 14.19 -14.11
C ILE A 274 13.41 13.11 -14.65
N ARG A 275 14.68 13.15 -14.22
CA ARG A 275 15.72 12.26 -14.74
C ARG A 275 15.46 10.83 -14.27
N LYS A 276 15.75 9.86 -15.15
CA LYS A 276 15.52 8.44 -14.88
C LYS A 276 16.22 7.96 -13.61
N GLU A 277 17.44 8.42 -13.32
CA GLU A 277 18.19 8.07 -12.11
C GLU A 277 17.62 8.67 -10.81
N LYS A 278 16.70 9.63 -10.94
CA LYS A 278 15.98 10.30 -9.85
C LYS A 278 14.51 9.85 -9.75
N LEU A 279 14.05 8.92 -10.59
CA LEU A 279 12.66 8.47 -10.65
C LEU A 279 12.57 6.96 -10.42
N ILE A 280 11.73 6.55 -9.47
CA ILE A 280 11.38 5.15 -9.22
C ILE A 280 9.87 5.02 -9.44
N GLN A 281 9.48 4.25 -10.45
CA GLN A 281 8.09 3.92 -10.75
C GLN A 281 7.71 2.66 -9.98
N CYS A 282 7.19 2.84 -8.77
CA CYS A 282 6.96 1.76 -7.81
C CYS A 282 6.04 0.69 -8.40
N HIS A 283 4.97 1.09 -9.08
CA HIS A 283 3.99 0.16 -9.67
C HIS A 283 4.24 -0.09 -11.16
N GLY A 284 5.49 0.04 -11.62
CA GLY A 284 5.82 -0.11 -13.03
C GLY A 284 5.29 1.02 -13.91
N SER A 285 5.26 0.82 -15.22
CA SER A 285 4.84 1.85 -16.18
C SER A 285 4.43 1.30 -17.54
N TRP A 286 3.82 2.16 -18.36
CA TRP A 286 3.54 1.89 -19.77
C TRP A 286 4.78 1.93 -20.68
N ALA A 287 6.00 2.07 -20.14
CA ALA A 287 7.20 2.20 -20.97
C ALA A 287 7.53 0.93 -21.77
N GLY A 288 7.21 -0.23 -21.22
CA GLY A 288 7.46 -1.54 -21.83
C GLY A 288 6.26 -2.46 -21.71
N ALA A 289 6.28 -3.55 -22.48
CA ALA A 289 5.37 -4.67 -22.33
C ALA A 289 6.13 -5.99 -22.46
N THR A 290 5.80 -6.95 -21.61
CA THR A 290 6.43 -8.27 -21.56
C THR A 290 5.41 -9.35 -21.92
N CYS A 291 5.81 -10.27 -22.81
CA CYS A 291 5.01 -11.45 -23.12
C CYS A 291 4.88 -12.36 -21.89
N ARG A 292 3.64 -12.73 -21.53
CA ARG A 292 3.39 -13.66 -20.41
C ARG A 292 3.99 -15.04 -20.62
N LYS A 293 4.06 -15.50 -21.88
CA LYS A 293 4.55 -16.83 -22.27
C LYS A 293 6.08 -16.90 -22.47
N CYS A 294 6.62 -16.18 -23.45
CA CYS A 294 8.05 -16.28 -23.80
C CYS A 294 8.94 -15.21 -23.15
N LYS A 295 8.37 -14.30 -22.36
CA LYS A 295 9.07 -13.18 -21.68
C LYS A 295 9.77 -12.19 -22.62
N TYR A 296 9.45 -12.23 -23.92
CA TYR A 296 9.91 -11.23 -24.88
C TYR A 296 9.37 -9.84 -24.53
N LYS A 297 10.24 -8.83 -24.56
CA LYS A 297 9.92 -7.45 -24.20
C LYS A 297 9.82 -6.58 -25.46
N VAL A 298 8.86 -5.67 -25.46
CA VAL A 298 8.69 -4.63 -26.49
C VAL A 298 8.51 -3.26 -25.82
N PRO A 299 8.84 -2.15 -26.51
CA PRO A 299 8.37 -0.83 -26.11
C PRO A 299 6.84 -0.79 -25.97
N GLY A 300 6.32 -0.11 -24.94
CA GLY A 300 4.88 -0.08 -24.68
C GLY A 300 4.06 0.55 -25.81
N GLU A 301 4.65 1.45 -26.58
CA GLU A 301 4.03 2.05 -27.78
C GLU A 301 3.55 1.00 -28.78
N GLU A 302 4.21 -0.17 -28.87
CA GLU A 302 3.81 -1.25 -29.78
C GLU A 302 2.48 -1.90 -29.42
N ILE A 303 2.04 -1.80 -28.15
CA ILE A 303 0.76 -2.37 -27.69
C ILE A 303 -0.36 -1.32 -27.59
N PHE A 304 -0.05 -0.02 -27.72
CA PHE A 304 -1.04 1.05 -27.50
C PHE A 304 -2.22 0.99 -28.46
N ASP A 305 -2.00 0.65 -29.72
CA ASP A 305 -3.10 0.53 -30.69
C ASP A 305 -4.06 -0.61 -30.31
N ALA A 306 -3.52 -1.76 -29.90
CA ALA A 306 -4.33 -2.88 -29.40
C ALA A 306 -5.11 -2.52 -28.13
N VAL A 307 -4.48 -1.78 -27.20
CA VAL A 307 -5.13 -1.29 -25.98
C VAL A 307 -6.25 -0.29 -26.30
N ARG A 308 -6.04 0.65 -27.25
CA ARG A 308 -7.08 1.59 -27.72
C ARG A 308 -8.24 0.88 -28.39
N ASP A 309 -7.94 -0.15 -29.18
CA ASP A 309 -8.93 -0.99 -29.86
C ASP A 309 -9.60 -1.99 -28.92
N ARG A 310 -9.22 -2.02 -27.63
CA ARG A 310 -9.74 -2.93 -26.59
C ARG A 310 -9.56 -4.41 -26.95
N THR A 311 -8.45 -4.72 -27.62
CA THR A 311 -8.09 -6.08 -28.03
C THR A 311 -6.79 -6.53 -27.36
N PRO A 312 -6.73 -7.75 -26.78
CA PRO A 312 -5.49 -8.25 -26.18
C PRO A 312 -4.34 -8.28 -27.18
N ALA A 313 -3.24 -7.60 -26.87
CA ALA A 313 -2.07 -7.57 -27.73
C ALA A 313 -1.35 -8.93 -27.71
N VAL A 314 -1.10 -9.48 -28.90
CA VAL A 314 -0.52 -10.82 -29.05
C VAL A 314 0.99 -10.73 -29.31
N CYS A 315 1.76 -11.62 -28.72
CA CYS A 315 3.22 -11.66 -28.89
C CYS A 315 3.64 -12.07 -30.29
N THR A 316 4.34 -11.18 -30.98
CA THR A 316 4.89 -11.39 -32.32
C THR A 316 5.93 -12.51 -32.37
N GLN A 317 6.78 -12.64 -31.35
CA GLN A 317 7.78 -13.72 -31.25
C GLN A 317 7.12 -15.09 -31.12
N CYS A 318 6.11 -15.23 -30.24
CA CYS A 318 5.39 -16.51 -30.14
C CYS A 318 4.70 -16.89 -31.46
N ILE A 319 4.14 -15.92 -32.20
CA ILE A 319 3.55 -16.18 -33.52
C ILE A 319 4.61 -16.74 -34.47
N GLN A 320 5.82 -16.15 -34.48
CA GLN A 320 6.93 -16.59 -35.32
C GLN A 320 7.42 -18.00 -34.95
N GLU A 321 7.55 -18.30 -33.66
CA GLU A 321 7.93 -19.64 -33.16
C GLU A 321 6.90 -20.70 -33.55
N ILE A 322 5.61 -20.40 -33.42
CA ILE A 322 4.52 -21.30 -33.81
C ILE A 322 4.53 -21.53 -35.32
N ALA A 323 4.77 -20.48 -36.11
CA ALA A 323 4.89 -20.59 -37.56
C ALA A 323 6.10 -21.43 -38.00
N ALA A 324 7.24 -21.27 -37.33
CA ALA A 324 8.46 -22.06 -37.59
C ALA A 324 8.24 -23.56 -37.31
N ASN A 325 7.59 -23.88 -36.19
CA ASN A 325 7.36 -25.27 -35.75
C ASN A 325 6.31 -26.02 -36.59
N LYS A 326 5.40 -25.33 -37.29
CA LYS A 326 4.41 -25.96 -38.19
C LYS A 326 5.05 -26.67 -39.41
N SER A 327 6.32 -26.41 -39.72
CA SER A 327 7.03 -27.04 -40.84
C SER A 327 7.54 -28.48 -40.56
N GLY A 328 7.45 -28.96 -39.30
CA GLY A 328 8.08 -30.22 -38.87
C GLY A 328 7.17 -31.42 -38.58
N MET A 329 5.84 -31.29 -38.58
CA MET A 329 4.93 -32.43 -38.32
C MET A 329 4.83 -33.36 -39.54
N LYS A 330 5.90 -34.11 -39.83
CA LYS A 330 5.79 -35.31 -40.67
C LYS A 330 4.90 -36.31 -39.93
N ARG A 331 3.67 -36.47 -40.42
CA ARG A 331 2.73 -37.52 -40.03
C ARG A 331 3.48 -38.85 -39.92
N LYS A 332 3.68 -39.35 -38.70
CA LYS A 332 4.12 -40.74 -38.48
C LYS A 332 2.93 -41.63 -38.84
N ARG A 333 2.72 -41.90 -40.13
CA ARG A 333 1.87 -43.01 -40.57
C ARG A 333 2.57 -44.28 -40.11
N SER A 334 2.17 -44.82 -38.95
CA SER A 334 2.52 -46.19 -38.57
C SER A 334 1.72 -47.16 -39.45
N SER A 335 2.18 -47.37 -40.67
CA SER A 335 1.77 -48.51 -41.49
C SER A 335 2.62 -49.72 -41.10
N ASN A 336 2.04 -50.59 -40.28
CA ASN A 336 2.29 -52.03 -40.07
C ASN A 336 1.90 -52.30 -38.61
N GLY A 337 0.90 -53.10 -38.26
CA GLY A 337 0.40 -54.29 -38.94
C GLY A 337 0.66 -55.50 -38.04
N SER A 338 -0.24 -55.77 -37.08
CA SER A 338 -0.55 -57.13 -36.63
C SER A 338 -1.76 -57.12 -35.69
N LYS A 339 -2.86 -57.72 -36.16
CA LYS A 339 -4.01 -58.10 -35.34
C LYS A 339 -3.56 -58.98 -34.17
N LYS A 340 -3.95 -58.65 -32.94
CA LYS A 340 -4.14 -59.64 -31.88
C LYS A 340 -5.39 -59.33 -31.07
N LYS A 341 -6.15 -60.39 -30.82
CA LYS A 341 -7.51 -60.45 -30.26
C LYS A 341 -7.60 -59.93 -28.83
N ARG A 342 -8.65 -59.14 -28.59
CA ARG A 342 -9.50 -58.99 -27.38
C ARG A 342 -9.08 -59.81 -26.14
N GLY A 343 -8.72 -59.10 -25.08
CA GLY A 343 -9.01 -59.43 -23.68
C GLY A 343 -9.91 -58.33 -23.11
N LEU A 344 -10.96 -58.71 -22.40
CA LEU A 344 -11.88 -57.80 -21.72
C LEU A 344 -11.30 -57.44 -20.35
N GLY A 345 -11.25 -56.15 -20.04
CA GLY A 345 -10.89 -55.63 -18.72
C GLY A 345 -9.56 -54.90 -18.72
N ASP A 346 -9.59 -53.63 -19.10
CA ASP A 346 -9.03 -52.57 -18.25
C ASP A 346 -9.65 -51.24 -18.69
N ASP A 347 -9.97 -50.43 -17.70
CA ASP A 347 -10.59 -49.12 -17.82
C ASP A 347 -9.49 -48.12 -18.19
N ASP A 348 -8.98 -48.21 -19.41
CA ASP A 348 -8.13 -47.17 -19.98
C ASP A 348 -9.04 -45.99 -20.31
N SER A 349 -9.18 -45.09 -19.34
CA SER A 349 -9.50 -43.69 -19.60
C SER A 349 -8.35 -43.12 -20.44
N ASP A 350 -8.35 -43.43 -21.73
CA ASP A 350 -7.77 -42.59 -22.76
C ASP A 350 -8.55 -41.28 -22.70
N SER A 351 -8.17 -40.43 -21.73
CA SER A 351 -8.41 -39.00 -21.79
C SER A 351 -7.63 -38.53 -23.01
N ASP A 352 -8.31 -38.59 -24.16
CA ASP A 352 -7.91 -38.04 -25.42
C ASP A 352 -7.30 -36.66 -25.15
N GLY A 353 -5.97 -36.61 -25.15
CA GLY A 353 -5.22 -35.38 -24.97
C GLY A 353 -5.73 -34.38 -25.98
N ALA A 354 -6.54 -33.45 -25.49
CA ALA A 354 -7.01 -32.30 -26.25
C ALA A 354 -5.75 -31.69 -26.86
N TYR A 355 -5.66 -31.70 -28.18
CA TYR A 355 -4.53 -31.16 -28.91
C TYR A 355 -4.24 -29.76 -28.35
N ASP A 356 -3.12 -29.59 -27.64
CA ASP A 356 -2.63 -28.28 -27.21
C ASP A 356 -2.32 -27.48 -28.47
N ILE A 357 -3.33 -26.79 -29.01
CA ILE A 357 -3.17 -25.91 -30.16
C ILE A 357 -2.23 -24.81 -29.69
N PRO A 358 -1.01 -24.68 -30.23
CA PRO A 358 -0.05 -23.70 -29.73
C PRO A 358 -0.63 -22.31 -29.92
N GLN A 359 -1.00 -21.65 -28.81
CA GLN A 359 -1.45 -20.26 -28.82
C GLN A 359 -0.27 -19.33 -28.52
N PRO A 360 -0.20 -18.17 -29.21
CA PRO A 360 0.78 -17.16 -28.88
C PRO A 360 0.49 -16.55 -27.51
N GLY A 361 1.54 -16.13 -26.79
CA GLY A 361 1.35 -15.45 -25.51
C GLY A 361 0.75 -14.05 -25.68
N ILE A 362 0.13 -13.54 -24.62
CA ILE A 362 -0.39 -12.17 -24.55
C ILE A 362 0.70 -11.23 -24.02
N MET A 363 0.76 -10.03 -24.59
CA MET A 363 1.63 -8.95 -24.10
C MET A 363 0.93 -8.28 -22.92
N LYS A 364 1.63 -8.19 -21.80
CA LYS A 364 1.17 -7.44 -20.61
C LYS A 364 2.04 -6.19 -20.50
N PRO A 365 1.46 -4.99 -20.28
CA PRO A 365 2.27 -3.82 -19.95
C PRO A 365 3.07 -4.07 -18.67
N ASP A 366 4.26 -3.47 -18.57
CA ASP A 366 5.16 -3.60 -17.42
C ASP A 366 4.69 -2.76 -16.21
N ILE A 367 3.38 -2.77 -15.97
CA ILE A 367 2.71 -2.27 -14.78
C ILE A 367 2.64 -3.40 -13.76
N THR A 368 2.94 -3.14 -12.50
CA THR A 368 2.84 -4.13 -11.42
C THR A 368 1.37 -4.39 -11.11
N PHE A 369 0.95 -5.64 -11.28
CA PHE A 369 -0.38 -6.11 -10.90
C PHE A 369 -0.38 -6.58 -9.43
N PHE A 370 -1.55 -6.67 -8.80
CA PHE A 370 -1.66 -7.33 -7.49
C PHE A 370 -1.18 -8.77 -7.60
N GLY A 371 -0.39 -9.20 -6.61
CA GLY A 371 0.31 -10.48 -6.63
C GLY A 371 1.63 -10.52 -7.42
N GLU A 372 1.99 -9.46 -8.16
CA GLU A 372 3.33 -9.35 -8.77
C GLU A 372 4.36 -8.71 -7.82
N GLN A 373 5.61 -9.15 -7.95
CA GLN A 373 6.72 -8.46 -7.30
C GLN A 373 6.94 -7.09 -7.94
N LEU A 374 7.24 -6.10 -7.10
CA LEU A 374 7.65 -4.77 -7.56
C LEU A 374 8.96 -4.85 -8.34
N PRO A 375 9.28 -3.85 -9.17
CA PRO A 375 10.58 -3.78 -9.83
C PRO A 375 11.72 -3.90 -8.81
N ASN A 376 12.70 -4.76 -9.10
CA ASN A 376 13.84 -5.04 -8.19
C ASN A 376 14.55 -3.77 -7.71
N ASP A 377 14.59 -2.74 -8.56
CA ASP A 377 15.22 -1.46 -8.27
C ASP A 377 14.56 -0.69 -7.10
N PHE A 378 13.31 -0.98 -6.72
CA PHE A 378 12.59 -0.28 -5.66
C PHE A 378 13.24 -0.51 -4.28
N PHE A 379 13.37 -1.77 -3.86
CA PHE A 379 13.87 -2.09 -2.52
C PHE A 379 15.36 -1.81 -2.41
N ASP A 380 16.14 -2.15 -3.43
CA ASP A 380 17.58 -1.94 -3.47
C ASP A 380 17.89 -0.44 -3.39
N ARG A 381 17.19 0.40 -4.18
CA ARG A 381 17.36 1.86 -4.11
C ARG A 381 16.99 2.42 -2.75
N LEU A 382 15.85 1.99 -2.19
CA LEU A 382 15.36 2.51 -0.93
C LEU A 382 16.28 2.13 0.24
N LYS A 383 16.62 0.84 0.35
CA LYS A 383 17.39 0.29 1.48
C LYS A 383 18.86 0.65 1.41
N ASP A 384 19.49 0.54 0.25
CA ASP A 384 20.95 0.59 0.13
C ASP A 384 21.48 2.00 -0.21
N VAL A 385 20.61 2.91 -0.64
CA VAL A 385 21.03 4.23 -1.13
C VAL A 385 20.28 5.38 -0.47
N ASP A 386 18.95 5.38 -0.53
CA ASP A 386 18.18 6.58 -0.20
C ASP A 386 17.96 6.75 1.30
N LYS A 387 17.76 5.64 2.03
CA LYS A 387 17.52 5.63 3.49
C LYS A 387 18.55 6.44 4.27
N ASP A 388 19.82 6.30 3.92
CA ASP A 388 20.93 6.92 4.67
C ASP A 388 21.27 8.33 4.19
N LYS A 389 20.66 8.79 3.09
CA LYS A 389 20.94 10.10 2.48
C LYS A 389 19.82 11.10 2.68
N VAL A 390 18.58 10.62 2.75
CA VAL A 390 17.39 11.47 2.80
C VAL A 390 17.42 12.39 4.02
N ASP A 391 17.14 13.67 3.78
CA ASP A 391 17.08 14.69 4.83
C ASP A 391 15.75 15.45 4.88
N LEU A 392 14.82 15.13 3.96
CA LEU A 392 13.43 15.59 3.94
C LEU A 392 12.56 14.62 3.12
N VAL A 393 11.36 14.33 3.60
CA VAL A 393 10.35 13.56 2.85
C VAL A 393 9.15 14.45 2.55
N ILE A 394 8.70 14.45 1.30
CA ILE A 394 7.47 15.13 0.87
C ILE A 394 6.55 14.09 0.21
N VAL A 395 5.38 13.88 0.78
CA VAL A 395 4.36 12.98 0.25
C VAL A 395 3.25 13.82 -0.38
N MET A 396 2.94 13.58 -1.65
CA MET A 396 1.99 14.40 -2.41
C MET A 396 0.95 13.55 -3.16
N GLY A 397 -0.31 13.92 -3.03
CA GLY A 397 -1.39 13.38 -3.87
C GLY A 397 -1.60 11.87 -3.72
N THR A 398 -1.37 11.30 -2.55
CA THR A 398 -1.59 9.87 -2.28
C THR A 398 -2.25 9.64 -0.93
N SER A 399 -3.06 8.59 -0.85
CA SER A 399 -3.66 8.13 0.41
C SER A 399 -2.75 7.17 1.20
N MET A 400 -1.58 6.80 0.64
CA MET A 400 -0.60 5.89 1.26
C MET A 400 -1.23 4.60 1.85
N LYS A 401 -2.19 3.97 1.16
CA LYS A 401 -2.77 2.70 1.62
C LYS A 401 -2.18 1.45 0.95
N VAL A 402 -1.40 1.60 -0.12
CA VAL A 402 -0.88 0.46 -0.88
C VAL A 402 0.55 0.19 -0.45
N ALA A 403 0.76 -0.95 0.20
CA ALA A 403 2.07 -1.45 0.55
C ALA A 403 2.83 -1.89 -0.72
N PRO A 404 4.18 -1.82 -0.71
CA PRO A 404 5.05 -1.37 0.38
C PRO A 404 5.35 0.14 0.32
N VAL A 405 4.81 0.88 -0.64
CA VAL A 405 5.07 2.33 -0.75
C VAL A 405 4.53 3.07 0.48
N SER A 406 3.40 2.63 1.02
CA SER A 406 2.81 3.16 2.27
C SER A 406 3.73 3.04 3.48
N GLU A 407 4.69 2.11 3.48
CA GLU A 407 5.58 1.83 4.61
C GLU A 407 6.84 2.70 4.60
N ILE A 408 7.19 3.31 3.47
CA ILE A 408 8.40 4.13 3.31
C ILE A 408 8.55 5.16 4.44
N PRO A 409 7.53 5.97 4.80
CA PRO A 409 7.69 6.98 5.85
C PRO A 409 8.06 6.40 7.23
N ASN A 410 7.63 5.19 7.55
CA ASN A 410 7.95 4.51 8.82
C ASN A 410 9.29 3.75 8.74
N PHE A 411 9.75 3.38 7.55
CA PHE A 411 11.04 2.72 7.32
C PHE A 411 12.23 3.68 7.42
N LEU A 412 12.02 4.96 7.13
CA LEU A 412 13.06 6.01 7.14
C LEU A 412 13.47 6.44 8.56
N PRO A 413 14.66 7.06 8.72
CA PRO A 413 15.11 7.55 10.03
C PRO A 413 14.11 8.50 10.69
N ARG A 414 13.90 8.35 12.00
CA ARG A 414 12.84 9.04 12.75
C ARG A 414 13.05 10.55 12.85
N ASP A 415 14.27 11.04 12.70
CA ASP A 415 14.66 12.44 12.76
C ASP A 415 14.51 13.19 11.43
N VAL A 416 14.24 12.48 10.33
CA VAL A 416 14.00 13.09 9.00
C VAL A 416 12.62 13.74 8.99
N PRO A 417 12.51 15.05 8.69
CA PRO A 417 11.21 15.73 8.64
C PRO A 417 10.32 15.22 7.51
N GLN A 418 9.01 15.14 7.75
CA GLN A 418 8.05 14.61 6.78
C GLN A 418 6.87 15.57 6.58
N ILE A 419 6.64 15.95 5.32
CA ILE A 419 5.56 16.86 4.88
C ILE A 419 4.55 16.07 4.07
N TYR A 420 3.26 16.27 4.33
CA TYR A 420 2.16 15.67 3.59
C TYR A 420 1.33 16.74 2.89
N ILE A 421 1.06 16.54 1.59
CA ILE A 421 0.29 17.43 0.73
C ILE A 421 -0.79 16.62 0.03
N SER A 422 -2.06 16.86 0.34
CA SER A 422 -3.17 16.16 -0.31
C SER A 422 -4.47 16.90 -0.05
N ARG A 423 -5.54 16.55 -0.75
CA ARG A 423 -6.88 17.12 -0.44
C ARG A 423 -7.44 16.54 0.85
N ASP A 424 -7.25 15.25 1.05
CA ASP A 424 -7.80 14.51 2.18
C ASP A 424 -6.72 14.24 3.25
N PRO A 425 -7.09 14.34 4.54
CA PRO A 425 -6.18 14.00 5.63
C PRO A 425 -5.84 12.51 5.66
N ILE A 426 -4.71 12.21 6.29
CA ILE A 426 -4.23 10.85 6.53
C ILE A 426 -4.04 10.63 8.03
N HIS A 427 -4.46 9.46 8.53
CA HIS A 427 -4.51 9.20 9.98
C HIS A 427 -3.64 8.03 10.43
N HIS A 428 -3.24 7.15 9.51
CA HIS A 428 -2.39 5.99 9.82
C HIS A 428 -0.89 6.33 9.81
N ILE A 429 -0.49 7.49 9.30
CA ILE A 429 0.90 7.98 9.27
C ILE A 429 0.98 9.35 9.94
N ASN A 430 2.00 9.53 10.79
CA ASN A 430 2.23 10.78 11.51
C ASN A 430 3.25 11.67 10.76
N PHE A 431 2.75 12.55 9.91
CA PHE A 431 3.55 13.60 9.30
C PHE A 431 3.76 14.78 10.24
N ASP A 432 4.87 15.48 10.07
CA ASP A 432 5.24 16.65 10.88
C ASP A 432 4.46 17.88 10.45
N ILE A 433 4.20 18.04 9.15
CA ILE A 433 3.43 19.15 8.58
C ILE A 433 2.38 18.57 7.61
N ASN A 434 1.10 18.89 7.84
CA ASN A 434 -0.03 18.41 7.03
C ASN A 434 -0.68 19.58 6.28
N LEU A 435 -0.58 19.57 4.95
CA LEU A 435 -1.01 20.64 4.06
C LEU A 435 -2.18 20.16 3.19
N LEU A 436 -3.39 20.55 3.59
CA LEU A 436 -4.63 20.08 2.99
C LEU A 436 -5.13 21.05 1.92
N GLY A 437 -5.14 20.62 0.66
CA GLY A 437 -5.54 21.44 -0.47
C GLY A 437 -5.25 20.80 -1.82
N ASP A 438 -5.51 21.56 -2.89
CA ASP A 438 -5.08 21.15 -4.22
C ASP A 438 -3.54 21.19 -4.32
N CYS A 439 -2.92 20.08 -4.74
CA CYS A 439 -1.47 19.95 -4.77
C CYS A 439 -0.81 21.09 -5.56
N ASP A 440 -1.38 21.50 -6.69
CA ASP A 440 -0.81 22.54 -7.56
C ASP A 440 -0.78 23.90 -6.85
N VAL A 441 -1.83 24.21 -6.08
CA VAL A 441 -1.92 25.44 -5.28
C VAL A 441 -0.92 25.40 -4.12
N VAL A 442 -0.82 24.27 -3.43
CA VAL A 442 0.09 24.11 -2.29
C VAL A 442 1.54 24.23 -2.72
N VAL A 443 1.96 23.56 -3.79
CA VAL A 443 3.36 23.61 -4.24
C VAL A 443 3.74 24.98 -4.77
N ALA A 444 2.80 25.71 -5.41
CA ALA A 444 3.03 27.06 -5.87
C ALA A 444 3.27 28.02 -4.69
N GLU A 445 2.46 27.90 -3.63
CA GLU A 445 2.62 28.71 -2.42
C GLU A 445 3.90 28.35 -1.64
N LEU A 446 4.24 27.05 -1.55
CA LEU A 446 5.50 26.60 -0.94
C LEU A 446 6.72 27.13 -1.70
N ALA A 447 6.71 27.06 -3.04
CA ALA A 447 7.77 27.62 -3.87
C ALA A 447 7.91 29.12 -3.63
N ARG A 448 6.78 29.86 -3.62
CA ARG A 448 6.76 31.31 -3.35
C ARG A 448 7.37 31.64 -1.99
N ARG A 449 6.97 30.94 -0.92
CA ARG A 449 7.51 31.13 0.45
C ARG A 449 8.98 30.70 0.57
N ALA A 450 9.41 29.73 -0.21
CA ALA A 450 10.81 29.34 -0.30
C ALA A 450 11.68 30.38 -1.06
N GLY A 451 11.06 31.41 -1.65
CA GLY A 451 11.73 32.40 -2.51
C GLY A 451 12.08 31.84 -3.89
N TRP A 452 11.34 30.82 -4.34
CA TRP A 452 11.53 30.16 -5.63
C TRP A 452 10.42 30.57 -6.60
N GLU A 453 10.74 30.57 -7.89
CA GLU A 453 9.80 30.88 -8.96
C GLU A 453 9.38 29.58 -9.65
N LEU A 454 8.12 29.17 -9.48
CA LEU A 454 7.53 28.02 -10.15
C LEU A 454 6.73 28.51 -11.37
N LYS A 455 7.27 28.32 -12.58
CA LYS A 455 6.63 28.76 -13.83
C LYS A 455 5.89 27.60 -14.47
N HIS A 456 4.58 27.71 -14.59
CA HIS A 456 3.79 26.73 -15.33
C HIS A 456 2.56 27.40 -15.95
N HIS A 457 2.15 26.98 -17.15
CA HIS A 457 1.04 27.59 -17.90
C HIS A 457 -0.32 27.42 -17.23
N MET A 458 -0.45 26.46 -16.32
CA MET A 458 -1.67 26.23 -15.51
C MET A 458 -1.73 27.10 -14.25
N LEU A 459 -0.64 27.78 -13.88
CA LEU A 459 -0.60 28.63 -12.69
C LEU A 459 -0.92 30.09 -13.05
N PRO A 460 -1.79 30.78 -12.29
CA PRO A 460 -1.99 32.21 -12.47
C PRO A 460 -0.76 33.02 -12.02
N GLU A 461 -0.42 34.09 -12.73
CA GLU A 461 0.76 34.94 -12.42
C GLU A 461 0.72 35.57 -11.02
N LYS A 462 -0.48 35.81 -10.47
CA LYS A 462 -0.70 36.41 -9.14
C LYS A 462 -1.75 35.63 -8.36
N GLN A 463 -1.45 34.37 -8.07
CA GLN A 463 -2.30 33.56 -7.22
C GLN A 463 -2.20 34.02 -5.76
N GLU A 464 -3.30 34.53 -5.19
CA GLU A 464 -3.41 34.71 -3.75
C GLU A 464 -3.89 33.41 -3.10
N VAL A 465 -3.27 33.04 -1.98
CA VAL A 465 -3.57 31.80 -1.26
C VAL A 465 -3.98 32.13 0.16
N GLU A 466 -5.09 31.56 0.59
CA GLU A 466 -5.57 31.59 1.97
C GLU A 466 -5.12 30.34 2.71
N VAL A 467 -4.51 30.54 3.88
CA VAL A 467 -4.07 29.47 4.76
C VAL A 467 -4.88 29.52 6.04
N THR A 468 -5.56 28.44 6.37
CA THR A 468 -6.36 28.28 7.59
C THR A 468 -5.77 27.17 8.46
N ILE A 469 -5.83 27.33 9.79
CA ILE A 469 -5.43 26.27 10.72
C ILE A 469 -6.64 25.37 10.93
N ILE A 470 -6.53 24.10 10.55
CA ILE A 470 -7.59 23.10 10.73
C ILE A 470 -7.41 22.42 12.09
N ASN A 471 -6.18 22.00 12.41
CA ASN A 471 -5.84 21.36 13.67
C ASN A 471 -4.42 21.75 14.10
N GLU A 472 -4.32 22.57 15.15
CA GLU A 472 -3.04 23.03 15.68
C GLU A 472 -2.20 21.89 16.29
N HIS A 473 -2.83 20.86 16.86
CA HIS A 473 -2.12 19.73 17.49
C HIS A 473 -1.60 18.71 16.49
N GLU A 474 -2.21 18.63 15.32
CA GLU A 474 -1.80 17.73 14.23
C GLU A 474 -1.01 18.46 13.13
N HIS A 475 -0.71 19.74 13.34
CA HIS A 475 0.00 20.59 12.38
C HIS A 475 -0.70 20.64 11.01
N THR A 476 -2.04 20.64 11.05
CA THR A 476 -2.90 20.54 9.87
C THR A 476 -3.38 21.90 9.43
N HIS A 477 -3.04 22.27 8.19
CA HIS A 477 -3.33 23.55 7.59
C HIS A 477 -4.14 23.35 6.32
N GLY A 478 -5.25 24.07 6.17
CA GLY A 478 -6.05 24.14 4.95
C GLY A 478 -5.50 25.22 4.03
N ILE A 479 -5.38 24.91 2.74
CA ILE A 479 -4.77 25.80 1.75
C ILE A 479 -5.72 25.89 0.55
N LYS A 480 -6.17 27.10 0.25
CA LYS A 480 -7.09 27.37 -0.85
C LYS A 480 -6.61 28.56 -1.66
N ALA A 481 -6.78 28.49 -2.97
CA ALA A 481 -6.66 29.67 -3.81
C ALA A 481 -7.80 30.63 -3.45
N ARG A 482 -7.51 31.92 -3.27
CA ARG A 482 -8.58 32.93 -3.23
C ARG A 482 -9.11 33.09 -4.64
N ASP A 483 -10.42 32.99 -4.78
CA ASP A 483 -11.07 33.40 -6.02
C ASP A 483 -10.76 34.89 -6.22
N SER A 484 -10.05 35.21 -7.30
CA SER A 484 -9.97 36.58 -7.77
C SER A 484 -11.40 37.02 -8.04
N VAL A 485 -11.93 37.91 -7.20
CA VAL A 485 -13.21 38.58 -7.43
C VAL A 485 -13.16 39.16 -8.84
N ALA A 486 -13.94 38.57 -9.74
CA ALA A 486 -14.05 38.96 -11.13
C ALA A 486 -14.63 40.37 -11.28
#